data_AF-A0AAV9KMY0-F1
#
_entry.id   AF-A0AAV9KMY0-F1
#
_cell.length_a   1.000
_cell.length_b   1.000
_cell.length_c   1.000
_cell.angle_alpha   90.00
_cell.angle_beta   90.00
_cell.angle_gamma   90.00
#
_symmetry.space_group_name_H-M   'P 1'
#
loop_
_entity.id
_entity.type
_entity.pdbx_description
1 polymer ?
#
loop_
_entity_poly.entity_id
_entity_poly.type
_entity_poly.pdbx_seq_one_letter_code
_entity_poly.pdbx_strand_id
1 'polypeptide(L)'
;MARASYKLTMFFSFVLLFLLSINIAESRIVSSGIGTNSGLICSKIYGANIGDTCFSIMQQFSVTAKDFTTFNPNLNCEKMFVGEWICLDGSFF
;
A
#
# COMPACT_ATOMS: atom_id res chain seq x y z
N MET A 1 -60.91 -8.69 -9.39
CA MET A 1 -60.03 -7.50 -9.39
C MET A 1 -58.72 -7.67 -8.59
N ALA A 2 -58.37 -8.86 -8.08
CA ALA A 2 -57.12 -9.08 -7.31
C ALA A 2 -55.92 -9.59 -8.15
N ARG A 3 -56.15 -10.03 -9.41
CA ARG A 3 -55.11 -10.65 -10.24
C ARG A 3 -54.17 -9.67 -10.96
N ALA A 4 -54.62 -8.44 -11.19
CA ALA A 4 -53.78 -7.40 -11.80
C ALA A 4 -52.81 -6.78 -10.77
N SER A 5 -53.26 -6.68 -9.52
CA SER A 5 -52.48 -6.09 -8.42
C SER A 5 -51.25 -6.92 -8.07
N TYR A 6 -51.34 -8.26 -8.00
CA TYR A 6 -50.14 -9.08 -7.68
C TYR A 6 -49.10 -9.06 -8.79
N LYS A 7 -49.49 -8.93 -10.07
CA LYS A 7 -48.55 -8.82 -11.19
C LYS A 7 -47.79 -7.50 -11.17
N LEU A 8 -48.49 -6.41 -10.86
CA LEU A 8 -47.89 -5.09 -10.70
C LEU A 8 -46.98 -5.05 -9.47
N THR A 9 -47.42 -5.60 -8.34
CA THR A 9 -46.57 -5.75 -7.14
C THR A 9 -45.35 -6.60 -7.43
N MET A 10 -45.47 -7.72 -8.14
CA MET A 10 -44.33 -8.57 -8.49
C MET A 10 -43.33 -7.84 -9.39
N PHE A 11 -43.82 -7.04 -10.35
CA PHE A 11 -42.98 -6.19 -11.20
C PHE A 11 -42.22 -5.14 -10.37
N PHE A 12 -42.91 -4.42 -9.48
CA PHE A 12 -42.28 -3.46 -8.57
C PHE A 12 -41.27 -4.13 -7.63
N SER A 13 -41.57 -5.33 -7.11
CA SER A 13 -40.63 -6.11 -6.30
C SER A 13 -39.38 -6.49 -7.10
N PHE A 14 -39.53 -6.93 -8.35
CA PHE A 14 -38.39 -7.24 -9.23
C PHE A 14 -37.54 -6.00 -9.56
N VAL A 15 -38.18 -4.86 -9.79
CA VAL A 15 -37.49 -3.59 -10.04
C VAL A 15 -36.71 -3.13 -8.81
N LEU A 16 -37.30 -3.22 -7.61
CA LEU A 16 -36.62 -2.89 -6.35
C LEU A 16 -35.41 -3.80 -6.08
N LEU A 17 -35.56 -5.11 -6.32
CA LEU A 17 -34.47 -6.09 -6.22
C LEU A 17 -33.34 -5.79 -7.22
N PHE A 18 -33.68 -5.42 -8.46
CA PHE A 18 -32.69 -5.07 -9.47
C PHE A 18 -31.93 -3.78 -9.13
N LEU A 19 -32.62 -2.75 -8.65
CA LEU A 19 -32.00 -1.49 -8.21
C LEU A 19 -31.04 -1.68 -7.02
N LEU A 20 -31.36 -2.57 -6.08
CA LEU A 20 -30.46 -2.94 -4.97
C LEU A 20 -29.17 -3.61 -5.47
N SER A 21 -29.25 -4.44 -6.51
CA SER A 21 -28.08 -5.12 -7.07
C SER A 21 -27.10 -4.18 -7.80
N ILE A 22 -27.61 -3.12 -8.44
CA ILE A 22 -26.78 -2.11 -9.12
C ILE A 22 -25.88 -1.36 -8.13
N ASN A 23 -26.35 -1.14 -6.90
CA ASN A 23 -25.56 -0.50 -5.84
C ASN A 23 -24.38 -1.37 -5.35
N ILE A 24 -24.41 -2.70 -5.57
CA ILE A 24 -23.34 -3.62 -5.14
C ILE A 24 -22.26 -3.74 -6.23
N ALA A 25 -22.61 -3.51 -7.51
CA ALA A 25 -21.69 -3.60 -8.64
C ALA A 25 -20.63 -2.48 -8.68
N GLU A 26 -20.86 -1.35 -7.99
CA GLU A 26 -19.87 -0.28 -7.80
C GLU A 26 -19.10 -0.38 -6.48
N SER A 27 -19.00 -1.58 -5.91
CA SER A 27 -17.98 -1.84 -4.88
C SER A 27 -16.61 -1.80 -5.54
N ARG A 28 -16.06 -0.60 -5.76
CA ARG A 28 -14.62 -0.48 -5.94
C ARG A 28 -14.04 -0.95 -4.62
N ILE A 29 -13.44 -2.14 -4.63
CA ILE A 29 -12.40 -2.48 -3.66
C ILE A 29 -11.40 -1.35 -3.82
N VAL A 30 -11.49 -0.33 -2.97
CA VAL A 30 -10.35 0.52 -2.66
C VAL A 30 -9.33 -0.53 -2.26
N SER A 31 -8.31 -0.68 -3.10
CA SER A 31 -7.09 -1.35 -2.70
C SER A 31 -6.52 -0.52 -1.55
N SER A 32 -7.16 -0.61 -0.38
CA SER A 32 -6.48 -0.53 0.88
C SER A 32 -5.51 -1.66 0.76
N GLY A 33 -4.24 -1.33 0.53
CA GLY A 33 -3.16 -2.27 0.63
C GLY A 33 -3.28 -2.93 1.99
N ILE A 34 -3.98 -4.07 2.04
CA ILE A 34 -3.66 -5.14 2.96
C ILE A 34 -2.30 -5.62 2.45
N GLY A 35 -1.28 -4.84 2.80
CA GLY A 35 0.01 -5.42 3.05
C GLY A 35 -0.26 -6.41 4.17
N THR A 36 -0.30 -7.70 3.82
CA THR A 36 0.24 -8.72 4.72
C THR A 36 1.48 -8.10 5.36
N ASN A 37 1.64 -8.19 6.68
CA ASN A 37 2.74 -7.58 7.43
C ASN A 37 4.10 -8.12 6.95
N SER A 38 4.50 -7.74 5.74
CA SER A 38 5.77 -7.97 5.15
C SER A 38 6.66 -6.93 5.77
N GLY A 39 7.05 -7.21 7.01
CA GLY A 39 8.09 -6.46 7.67
C GLY A 39 9.36 -6.64 6.86
N LEU A 40 10.04 -5.52 6.61
CA LEU A 40 11.39 -5.58 6.14
C LEU A 40 12.29 -6.05 7.29
N ILE A 41 13.02 -7.15 7.10
CA ILE A 41 14.15 -7.50 7.95
C ILE A 41 15.40 -6.91 7.32
N CYS A 42 16.08 -6.03 8.05
CA CYS A 42 17.35 -5.49 7.61
C CYS A 42 18.50 -6.42 7.97
N SER A 43 19.17 -6.97 6.97
CA SER A 43 20.31 -7.88 7.12
C SER A 43 21.64 -7.13 7.23
N LYS A 44 21.72 -5.91 6.70
CA LYS A 44 22.91 -5.06 6.79
C LYS A 44 22.52 -3.62 7.11
N ILE A 45 22.98 -3.13 8.26
CA ILE A 45 22.68 -1.77 8.71
C ILE A 45 23.97 -0.95 8.79
N TYR A 46 23.85 0.33 8.46
CA TYR A 46 24.91 1.33 8.54
C TYR A 46 24.43 2.53 9.35
N GLY A 47 25.24 3.01 10.29
CA GLY A 47 24.98 4.25 11.00
C GLY A 47 25.55 5.43 10.22
N ALA A 48 24.70 6.39 9.85
CA ALA A 48 25.14 7.57 9.10
C ALA A 48 26.21 8.36 9.86
N ASN A 49 27.28 8.77 9.17
CA ASN A 49 28.39 9.54 9.72
C ASN A 49 28.33 11.00 9.28
N ILE A 50 29.22 11.81 9.86
CA ILE A 50 29.33 13.22 9.49
C ILE A 50 29.73 13.38 8.02
N GLY A 51 28.98 14.21 7.29
CA GLY A 51 29.19 14.44 5.86
C GLY A 51 28.53 13.40 4.93
N ASP A 52 27.87 12.37 5.48
CA ASP A 52 27.12 11.43 4.67
C ASP A 52 25.87 12.07 4.05
N THR A 53 25.56 11.59 2.85
CA THR A 53 24.28 11.81 2.16
C THR A 53 23.74 10.45 1.73
N CYS A 54 22.44 10.33 1.47
CA CYS A 54 21.92 9.10 0.88
C CYS A 54 22.68 8.69 -0.39
N PHE A 55 23.06 9.66 -1.23
CA PHE A 55 23.82 9.39 -2.46
C PHE A 55 25.21 8.84 -2.18
N SER A 56 25.97 9.44 -1.26
CA SER A 56 27.31 8.96 -0.92
C SER A 56 27.27 7.55 -0.31
N ILE A 57 26.29 7.27 0.55
CA ILE A 57 26.08 5.95 1.13
C ILE A 57 25.76 4.92 0.04
N MET A 58 24.79 5.21 -0.83
CA MET A 58 24.44 4.32 -1.95
C MET A 58 25.64 4.03 -2.85
N GLN A 59 26.42 5.06 -3.20
CA GLN A 59 27.62 4.91 -4.03
C GLN A 59 28.70 4.08 -3.32
N GLN A 60 28.98 4.38 -2.05
CA GLN A 60 30.01 3.70 -1.26
C GLN A 60 29.69 2.20 -1.10
N PHE A 61 28.42 1.86 -0.87
CA PHE A 61 28.00 0.48 -0.64
C PHE A 61 27.45 -0.20 -1.89
N SER A 62 27.48 0.47 -3.05
CA SER A 62 26.94 -0.03 -4.33
C SER A 62 25.47 -0.50 -4.23
N VAL A 63 24.65 0.23 -3.47
CA VAL A 63 23.21 -0.03 -3.33
C VAL A 63 22.45 0.79 -4.36
N THR A 64 21.52 0.17 -5.07
CA THR A 64 20.70 0.89 -6.06
C THR A 64 19.71 1.83 -5.37
N ALA A 65 19.35 2.94 -6.01
CA ALA A 65 18.35 3.87 -5.46
C ALA A 65 16.99 3.19 -5.20
N LYS A 66 16.61 2.23 -6.06
CA LYS A 66 15.39 1.46 -5.90
C LYS A 66 15.43 0.62 -4.62
N ASP A 67 16.50 -0.14 -4.42
CA ASP A 67 16.62 -1.02 -3.25
C ASP A 67 16.78 -0.21 -1.97
N PHE A 68 17.59 0.85 -2.01
CA PHE A 68 17.76 1.76 -0.88
C PHE A 68 16.44 2.38 -0.41
N THR A 69 15.60 2.86 -1.33
CA THR A 69 14.28 3.43 -0.99
C THR A 69 13.30 2.35 -0.52
N THR A 70 13.40 1.15 -1.07
CA THR A 70 12.59 -0.01 -0.66
C THR A 70 12.90 -0.43 0.77
N PHE A 71 14.18 -0.42 1.15
CA PHE A 71 14.63 -0.79 2.49
C PHE A 71 14.45 0.33 3.53
N ASN A 72 14.32 1.59 3.08
CA ASN A 72 14.21 2.73 3.98
C ASN A 72 13.00 3.61 3.63
N PRO A 73 11.77 3.06 3.65
CA PRO A 73 10.57 3.77 3.18
C PRO A 73 10.23 5.04 3.99
N ASN A 74 10.77 5.17 5.20
CA ASN A 74 10.54 6.30 6.09
C ASN A 74 11.71 7.31 6.11
N LEU A 75 12.82 7.01 5.43
CA LEU A 75 14.00 7.87 5.44
C LEU A 75 13.77 9.11 4.58
N ASN A 76 14.02 10.28 5.16
CA ASN A 76 14.07 11.54 4.43
C ASN A 76 15.52 11.98 4.26
N CYS A 77 16.05 11.84 3.04
CA CYS A 77 17.44 12.15 2.72
C CYS A 77 17.86 13.60 2.95
N GLU A 78 16.93 14.56 2.96
CA GLU A 78 17.23 15.97 3.26
C GLU A 78 17.31 16.25 4.76
N LYS A 79 16.80 15.33 5.58
CA LYS A 79 16.76 15.44 7.04
C LYS A 79 17.54 14.33 7.75
N MET A 80 18.36 13.60 7.01
CA MET A 80 19.19 12.53 7.56
C MET A 80 20.17 13.10 8.58
N PHE A 81 20.34 12.42 9.71
CA PHE A 81 21.21 12.87 10.80
C PHE A 81 22.30 11.85 11.15
N VAL A 82 23.38 12.33 11.77
CA VAL A 82 24.49 11.47 12.22
C VAL A 82 23.97 10.48 13.26
N GLY A 83 24.27 9.19 13.05
CA GLY A 83 23.81 8.09 13.88
C GLY A 83 22.47 7.48 13.47
N GLU A 84 21.82 7.99 12.42
CA GLU A 84 20.62 7.38 11.86
C GLU A 84 20.95 6.01 11.26
N TRP A 85 20.10 5.01 11.54
CA TRP A 85 20.28 3.64 11.09
C TRP A 85 19.71 3.48 9.68
N ILE A 86 20.58 3.17 8.72
CA ILE A 86 20.28 3.04 7.30
C ILE A 86 20.40 1.58 6.88
N CYS A 87 19.32 1.02 6.35
CA CYS A 87 19.32 -0.34 5.84
C CYS A 87 19.93 -0.42 4.44
N LEU A 88 20.96 -1.23 4.27
CA LEU A 88 21.69 -1.40 3.00
C LEU A 88 21.32 -2.70 2.26
N ASP A 89 20.79 -3.68 3.00
CA ASP A 89 20.34 -4.97 2.46
C ASP A 89 19.27 -5.56 3.39
N GLY A 90 18.23 -6.15 2.82
CA GLY A 90 17.12 -6.69 3.56
C GLY A 90 16.14 -7.50 2.71
N SER A 91 15.25 -8.22 3.38
CA SER A 91 14.21 -9.03 2.75
C SER A 91 12.87 -8.84 3.43
N PHE A 92 11.80 -9.05 2.68
CA PHE A 92 10.42 -9.03 3.16
C PHE A 92 10.01 -10.45 3.55
N PHE A 93 9.22 -10.59 4.62
CA PHE A 93 8.63 -11.87 5.05
C PHE A 93 7.11 -11.94 4.85
#